data_AF-A0A914YID7-F1
#
_entry.id   AF-A0A914YID7-F1
#
_cell.length_a   1.000
_cell.length_b   1.000
_cell.length_c   1.000
_cell.angle_alpha   90.00
_cell.angle_beta   90.00
_cell.angle_gamma   90.00
#
_symmetry.space_group_name_H-M   'P 1'
#
loop_
_entity.id
_entity.type
_entity.pdbx_description
1 polymer ?
#
loop_
_entity_poly.entity_id
_entity_poly.type
_entity_poly.pdbx_seq_one_letter_code
_entity_poly.pdbx_strand_id
1 'polypeptide(L)'
;MCKTTPNLSPHVVSLLPIDDRDVLNVLQKGRCKQHAHFVTLGVVPKLTSSLTVPLLRICTEASRLAKPLIKCTMNDIKYATMLCLPESVAEECIKAAIQAITMYALSGTGALKVSMSRRSGLNFSVGNFYRWMIDSHVANVVTDTLLFLEP
;
A
#
# COMPACT_ATOMS: atom_id res chain seq x y z
N MET A 1 -25.15 8.86 -9.94
CA MET A 1 -23.70 9.18 -9.99
C MET A 1 -23.31 9.92 -8.72
N CYS A 2 -23.12 9.21 -7.61
CA CYS A 2 -22.70 9.83 -6.35
C CYS A 2 -21.17 9.99 -6.39
N LYS A 3 -20.71 11.22 -6.63
CA LYS A 3 -19.33 11.62 -6.35
C LYS A 3 -19.20 11.73 -4.82
N THR A 4 -18.91 10.62 -4.17
CA THR A 4 -18.46 10.65 -2.77
C THR A 4 -17.00 11.08 -2.80
N THR A 5 -16.76 12.39 -2.79
CA THR A 5 -15.44 12.92 -2.44
C THR A 5 -15.19 12.51 -1.00
N PRO A 6 -14.16 11.70 -0.70
CA PRO A 6 -13.80 11.44 0.68
C PRO A 6 -13.34 12.77 1.25
N ASN A 7 -14.06 13.27 2.26
CA ASN A 7 -13.66 14.44 3.04
C ASN A 7 -12.43 14.03 3.85
N LEU A 8 -11.29 14.08 3.19
CA LEU A 8 -9.99 13.79 3.77
C LEU A 8 -9.52 15.08 4.44
N SER A 9 -9.37 15.07 5.77
CA SER A 9 -8.86 16.21 6.53
C SER A 9 -7.57 16.73 5.88
N PRO A 10 -7.36 18.06 5.77
CA PRO A 10 -6.21 18.67 5.08
C PRO A 10 -4.85 18.20 5.61
N HIS A 11 -4.79 17.64 6.82
CA HIS A 11 -3.58 17.05 7.38
C HIS A 11 -3.17 15.72 6.72
N VAL A 12 -4.11 14.90 6.25
CA VAL A 12 -3.84 13.57 5.66
C VAL A 12 -3.24 13.67 4.25
N VAL A 13 -3.55 14.76 3.54
CA VAL A 13 -2.98 15.05 2.20
C VAL A 13 -1.50 15.45 2.31
N SER A 14 -1.05 15.92 3.47
CA SER A 14 0.32 16.46 3.64
C SER A 14 1.40 15.40 3.92
N LEU A 15 1.03 14.15 4.18
CA LEU A 15 1.94 13.08 4.62
C LEU A 15 1.74 11.78 3.84
N LEU A 16 1.55 11.88 2.53
CA LEU A 16 1.45 10.70 1.68
C LEU A 16 2.66 9.78 1.87
N PRO A 17 2.45 8.44 1.90
CA PRO A 17 3.53 7.50 2.17
C PRO A 17 4.41 7.23 0.94
N ILE A 18 4.06 7.83 -0.21
CA ILE A 18 4.75 7.71 -1.50
C ILE A 18 5.19 9.10 -1.94
N ASP A 19 6.47 9.25 -2.29
CA ASP A 19 6.99 10.43 -2.97
C ASP A 19 7.42 10.11 -4.43
N ASP A 20 7.79 11.16 -5.17
CA ASP A 20 8.27 11.00 -6.55
C ASP A 20 9.56 10.18 -6.66
N ARG A 21 10.38 10.16 -5.59
CA ARG A 21 11.65 9.41 -5.55
C ARG A 21 11.40 7.92 -5.39
N ASP A 22 10.39 7.53 -4.63
CA ASP A 22 9.94 6.16 -4.46
C ASP A 22 9.42 5.61 -5.80
N VAL A 23 8.60 6.40 -6.50
CA VAL A 23 8.11 6.04 -7.84
C VAL A 23 9.27 5.91 -8.82
N LEU A 24 10.22 6.85 -8.80
CA LEU A 24 11.42 6.77 -9.63
C LEU A 24 12.28 5.53 -9.31
N ASN A 25 12.45 5.19 -8.03
CA ASN A 25 13.15 3.98 -7.60
C ASN A 25 12.44 2.71 -8.11
N VAL A 26 11.12 2.65 -8.05
CA VAL A 26 10.33 1.51 -8.58
C VAL A 26 10.49 1.39 -10.09
N LEU A 27 10.48 2.51 -10.81
CA LEU A 27 10.69 2.50 -12.25
C LEU A 27 12.09 1.97 -12.59
N GLN A 28 13.14 2.42 -11.90
CA GLN A 28 14.53 2.08 -12.20
C GLN A 28 14.97 0.70 -11.69
N LYS A 29 14.51 0.30 -10.51
CA LYS A 29 15.00 -0.92 -9.80
C LYS A 29 13.95 -2.02 -9.73
N GLY A 30 12.67 -1.69 -9.95
CA GLY A 30 11.57 -2.63 -9.86
C GLY A 30 11.35 -3.43 -11.14
N ARG A 31 10.15 -4.01 -11.24
CA ARG A 31 9.72 -4.82 -12.39
C ARG A 31 9.67 -4.02 -13.70
N CYS A 32 9.60 -2.70 -13.61
CA CYS A 32 9.51 -1.79 -14.75
C CYS A 32 10.87 -1.30 -15.28
N LYS A 33 12.00 -1.80 -14.76
CA LYS A 33 13.37 -1.34 -15.13
C LYS A 33 13.63 -1.31 -16.63
N GLN A 34 13.08 -2.27 -17.37
CA GLN A 34 13.24 -2.36 -18.82
C GLN A 34 12.54 -1.21 -19.55
N HIS A 35 11.48 -0.65 -18.96
CA HIS A 35 10.70 0.43 -19.55
C HIS A 35 11.05 1.81 -18.96
N ALA A 36 11.94 1.87 -17.97
CA ALA A 36 12.30 3.10 -17.27
C ALA A 36 12.83 4.19 -18.21
N HIS A 37 13.55 3.80 -19.26
CA HIS A 37 14.13 4.72 -20.25
C HIS A 37 13.08 5.41 -21.14
N PHE A 38 11.86 4.86 -21.23
CA PHE A 38 10.74 5.49 -21.95
C PHE A 38 9.99 6.53 -21.09
N VAL A 39 10.21 6.55 -19.77
CA VAL A 39 9.50 7.44 -18.86
C VAL A 39 10.27 8.74 -18.71
N THR A 40 9.71 9.83 -19.22
CA THR A 40 10.27 11.18 -19.02
C THR A 40 10.09 11.60 -17.55
N LEU A 41 11.10 12.25 -16.95
CA LEU A 41 11.06 12.69 -15.55
C LEU A 41 9.86 13.60 -15.22
N GLY A 42 9.39 14.41 -16.18
CA GLY A 42 8.20 15.23 -16.02
C GLY A 42 6.87 14.46 -15.89
N VAL A 43 6.87 13.16 -16.17
CA VAL A 43 5.70 12.28 -16.01
C VAL A 43 5.66 11.66 -14.61
N VAL A 44 6.78 11.63 -13.88
CA VAL A 44 6.88 11.03 -12.53
C VAL A 44 5.84 11.62 -11.56
N PRO A 45 5.68 12.95 -11.44
CA PRO A 45 4.67 13.52 -10.53
C PRO A 45 3.24 13.09 -10.89
N LYS A 46 2.94 12.93 -12.19
CA LYS A 46 1.62 12.46 -12.65
C LYS A 46 1.39 11.00 -12.29
N LEU A 47 2.44 10.17 -12.31
CA LEU A 47 2.37 8.79 -11.86
C LEU A 47 2.17 8.73 -10.35
N THR A 48 2.91 9.51 -9.57
CA THR A 48 2.76 9.60 -8.12
C THR A 48 1.34 10.01 -7.72
N SER A 49 0.77 11.03 -8.37
CA SER A 49 -0.62 11.45 -8.11
C SER A 49 -1.62 10.36 -8.50
N SER A 50 -1.37 9.65 -9.61
CA SER A 50 -2.25 8.57 -10.08
C SER A 50 -2.22 7.34 -9.17
N LEU A 51 -1.12 7.08 -8.46
CA LEU A 51 -0.99 6.03 -7.45
C LEU A 51 -1.63 6.43 -6.12
N THR A 52 -1.53 7.70 -5.77
CA THR A 52 -2.05 8.25 -4.51
C THR A 52 -3.57 8.16 -4.43
N VAL A 53 -4.27 8.51 -5.51
CA VAL A 53 -5.74 8.53 -5.54
C VAL A 53 -6.36 7.15 -5.22
N PRO A 54 -6.00 6.05 -5.89
CA PRO A 54 -6.54 4.73 -5.56
C PRO A 54 -6.10 4.27 -4.16
N LEU A 55 -4.88 4.59 -3.72
CA LEU A 55 -4.42 4.25 -2.37
C LEU A 55 -5.30 4.89 -1.29
N LEU A 56 -5.64 6.17 -1.44
CA LEU A 56 -6.55 6.87 -0.53
C LEU A 56 -7.95 6.26 -0.50
N ARG A 57 -8.46 5.83 -1.66
CA ARG A 57 -9.76 5.16 -1.75
C ARG A 57 -9.73 3.80 -1.06
N ILE A 58 -8.70 3.00 -1.28
CA ILE A 58 -8.51 1.70 -0.61
C ILE A 58 -8.48 1.90 0.90
N CYS A 59 -7.73 2.87 1.40
CA CYS A 59 -7.67 3.14 2.84
C CYS A 59 -9.03 3.56 3.40
N THR A 60 -9.75 4.45 2.72
CA THR A 60 -11.08 4.89 3.17
C THR A 60 -12.08 3.73 3.22
N GLU A 61 -12.08 2.86 2.20
CA GLU A 61 -12.93 1.68 2.15
C GLU A 61 -12.52 0.63 3.18
N ALA A 62 -11.22 0.42 3.38
CA ALA A 62 -10.71 -0.44 4.43
C ALA A 62 -11.15 0.05 5.83
N SER A 63 -11.12 1.36 6.08
CA SER A 63 -11.65 1.92 7.33
C SER A 63 -13.14 1.67 7.47
N ARG A 64 -13.90 1.83 6.38
CA ARG A 64 -15.35 1.58 6.38
C ARG A 64 -15.66 0.12 6.69
N LEU A 65 -14.88 -0.82 6.16
CA LEU A 65 -15.00 -2.25 6.41
C LEU A 65 -14.55 -2.66 7.82
N ALA A 66 -13.53 -1.98 8.38
CA ALA A 66 -13.01 -2.24 9.72
C ALA A 66 -13.89 -1.68 10.86
N LYS A 67 -14.73 -0.67 10.59
CA LYS A 67 -15.61 -0.02 11.58
C LYS A 67 -16.45 -0.97 12.43
N PRO A 68 -17.12 -2.01 11.89
CA PRO A 68 -17.95 -2.92 12.66
C PRO A 68 -17.17 -3.74 13.70
N LEU A 69 -15.88 -4.01 13.44
CA LEU A 69 -15.05 -4.88 14.27
C LEU A 69 -13.97 -4.12 15.06
N ILE A 70 -13.85 -2.80 14.88
CA ILE A 70 -12.83 -1.91 15.50
C ILE A 70 -11.39 -2.38 15.18
N LYS A 71 -11.24 -3.29 14.22
CA LYS A 71 -9.98 -3.93 13.85
C LYS A 71 -9.91 -4.03 12.34
N CYS A 72 -8.79 -3.61 11.77
CA CYS A 72 -8.48 -3.86 10.37
C CYS A 72 -7.78 -5.23 10.24
N THR A 73 -8.36 -6.09 9.41
CA THR A 73 -7.84 -7.42 9.04
C THR A 73 -7.33 -7.43 7.61
N MET A 74 -6.57 -8.47 7.24
CA MET A 74 -6.15 -8.65 5.84
C MET A 74 -7.31 -8.78 4.86
N ASN A 75 -8.44 -9.35 5.31
CA ASN A 75 -9.64 -9.46 4.49
C ASN A 75 -10.22 -8.08 4.16
N ASP A 76 -10.22 -7.14 5.10
CA ASP A 76 -10.70 -5.78 4.86
C ASP A 76 -9.87 -5.08 3.77
N ILE A 77 -8.54 -5.24 3.83
CA ILE A 77 -7.64 -4.71 2.79
C ILE A 77 -7.87 -5.41 1.44
N LYS A 78 -8.04 -6.74 1.43
CA LYS A 78 -8.33 -7.52 0.22
C LYS A 78 -9.62 -7.06 -0.45
N TYR A 79 -10.71 -6.96 0.30
CA TYR A 79 -12.01 -6.52 -0.21
C TYR A 79 -11.98 -5.05 -0.64
N ALA A 80 -11.37 -4.16 0.13
CA ALA A 80 -11.19 -2.76 -0.28
C ALA A 80 -10.41 -2.64 -1.59
N THR A 81 -9.39 -3.47 -1.80
CA THR A 81 -8.61 -3.53 -3.04
C THR A 81 -9.47 -3.97 -4.22
N MET A 82 -10.27 -5.03 -4.06
CA MET A 82 -11.20 -5.51 -5.09
C MET A 82 -12.30 -4.51 -5.44
N LEU A 83 -12.75 -3.70 -4.48
CA LEU A 83 -13.78 -2.67 -4.72
C LEU A 83 -13.21 -1.41 -5.41
N CYS A 84 -11.95 -1.06 -5.14
CA CYS A 84 -11.37 0.19 -5.61
C CYS A 84 -10.63 0.08 -6.95
N LEU A 85 -10.18 -1.11 -7.33
CA LEU A 85 -9.40 -1.38 -8.54
C LEU A 85 -10.15 -2.28 -9.53
N PRO A 86 -9.81 -2.26 -10.83
CA PRO A 86 -10.27 -3.27 -11.78
C PRO A 86 -9.85 -4.67 -11.32
N GLU A 87 -10.70 -5.67 -11.56
CA GLU A 87 -10.52 -7.06 -11.07
C GLU A 87 -9.13 -7.63 -11.38
N SER A 88 -8.68 -7.55 -12.63
CA SER A 88 -7.37 -8.07 -13.03
C SER A 88 -6.20 -7.41 -12.30
N VAL A 89 -6.29 -6.10 -12.02
CA VAL A 89 -5.26 -5.37 -11.28
C VAL A 89 -5.32 -5.72 -9.80
N ALA A 90 -6.54 -5.83 -9.24
CA ALA A 90 -6.75 -6.19 -7.84
C ALA A 90 -6.18 -7.58 -7.52
N GLU A 91 -6.43 -8.58 -8.37
CA GLU A 91 -5.90 -9.93 -8.19
C GLU A 91 -4.37 -9.96 -8.18
N GLU A 92 -3.73 -9.26 -9.13
CA GLU A 92 -2.27 -9.18 -9.18
C GLU A 92 -1.69 -8.45 -7.97
N CYS A 93 -2.35 -7.39 -7.49
CA CYS A 93 -1.97 -6.72 -6.25
C CYS A 93 -2.06 -7.65 -5.03
N ILE A 94 -3.13 -8.46 -4.93
CA ILE A 94 -3.31 -9.42 -3.84
C ILE A 94 -2.24 -10.51 -3.90
N LYS A 95 -1.96 -11.09 -5.07
CA LYS A 95 -0.88 -12.07 -5.25
C LYS A 95 0.47 -11.51 -4.84
N ALA A 96 0.79 -10.28 -5.28
CA ALA A 96 2.03 -9.60 -4.90
C ALA A 96 2.10 -9.29 -3.39
N ALA A 97 0.98 -8.95 -2.76
CA ALA A 97 0.91 -8.73 -1.32
C ALA A 97 1.19 -10.02 -0.54
N ILE A 98 0.55 -11.13 -0.92
CA ILE A 98 0.81 -12.45 -0.33
C ILE A 98 2.28 -12.83 -0.47
N GLN A 99 2.87 -12.61 -1.65
CA GLN A 99 4.31 -12.84 -1.87
C GLN A 99 5.18 -12.02 -0.92
N ALA A 100 4.89 -10.73 -0.74
CA ALA A 100 5.63 -9.84 0.14
C ALA A 100 5.50 -10.23 1.62
N ILE A 101 4.31 -10.66 2.03
CA ILE A 101 4.03 -11.21 3.37
C ILE A 101 4.86 -12.46 3.62
N THR A 102 4.87 -13.40 2.67
CA THR A 102 5.68 -14.63 2.77
C THR A 102 7.17 -14.32 2.87
N MET A 103 7.69 -13.41 2.03
CA MET A 103 9.10 -12.97 2.10
C MET A 103 9.46 -12.37 3.47
N TYR A 104 8.53 -11.59 4.04
CA TYR A 104 8.71 -11.00 5.36
C TYR A 104 8.73 -12.04 6.49
N ALA A 105 7.82 -13.01 6.43
CA ALA A 105 7.71 -14.09 7.41
C ALA A 105 8.91 -15.05 7.36
N LEU A 106 9.44 -15.32 6.16
CA LEU A 106 10.61 -16.18 5.95
C LEU A 106 11.96 -15.48 6.18
N SER A 107 11.97 -14.16 6.42
CA SER A 107 13.20 -13.44 6.78
C SER A 107 13.69 -13.92 8.15
N GLY A 108 14.69 -14.81 8.17
CA GLY A 108 15.24 -15.49 9.36
C GLY A 108 16.04 -14.59 10.33
N THR A 109 16.98 -15.18 11.09
CA THR A 109 17.64 -14.53 12.26
C THR A 109 18.42 -13.24 11.96
N GLY A 110 18.79 -12.98 10.70
CA GLY A 110 19.39 -11.70 10.26
C GLY A 110 18.39 -10.57 10.01
N ALA A 111 17.09 -10.83 10.12
CA ALA A 111 16.01 -9.93 9.74
C ALA A 111 16.00 -8.60 10.48
N LEU A 112 16.36 -8.57 11.76
CA LEU A 112 16.34 -7.35 12.56
C LEU A 112 17.42 -6.34 12.14
N LYS A 113 18.42 -6.76 11.36
CA LYS A 113 19.45 -5.87 10.78
C LYS A 113 19.00 -5.21 9.48
N VAL A 114 17.81 -5.56 8.97
CA VAL A 114 17.32 -5.19 7.65
C VAL A 114 15.95 -4.51 7.77
N SER A 115 15.69 -3.48 6.99
CA SER A 115 14.41 -2.75 7.03
C SER A 115 13.22 -3.65 6.67
N MET A 116 12.03 -3.33 7.20
CA MET A 116 10.80 -4.08 6.92
C MET A 116 10.52 -4.20 5.42
N SER A 117 10.74 -3.12 4.67
CA SER A 117 10.56 -3.09 3.21
C SER A 117 11.49 -4.06 2.50
N ARG A 118 12.76 -4.11 2.90
CA ARG A 118 13.76 -4.98 2.28
C ARG A 118 13.52 -6.46 2.62
N ARG A 119 13.03 -6.77 3.83
CA ARG A 119 12.56 -8.11 4.20
C ARG A 119 11.38 -8.57 3.36
N SER A 120 10.44 -7.68 3.08
CA SER A 120 9.27 -7.97 2.23
C SER A 120 9.56 -7.92 0.72
N GLY A 121 10.78 -7.57 0.30
CA GLY A 121 11.13 -7.38 -1.11
C GLY A 121 10.44 -6.18 -1.78
N LEU A 122 10.02 -5.19 -1.00
CA LEU A 122 9.31 -3.99 -1.46
C LEU A 122 10.29 -2.82 -1.66
N ASN A 123 10.06 -2.04 -2.71
CA ASN A 123 10.80 -0.79 -2.95
C ASN A 123 10.25 0.38 -2.11
N PHE A 124 8.95 0.35 -1.81
CA PHE A 124 8.28 1.37 -1.00
C PHE A 124 8.56 1.18 0.50
N SER A 125 8.68 2.30 1.24
CA SER A 125 8.91 2.29 2.68
C SER A 125 7.68 1.82 3.47
N VAL A 126 7.65 0.53 3.79
CA VAL A 126 6.64 -0.09 4.69
C VAL A 126 6.44 0.72 5.98
N GLY A 127 7.50 1.30 6.55
CA GLY A 127 7.39 2.13 7.76
C GLY A 127 6.63 3.43 7.54
N ASN A 128 6.82 4.11 6.39
CA ASN A 128 6.06 5.31 6.04
C ASN A 128 4.60 4.97 5.80
N PHE A 129 4.32 3.87 5.11
CA PHE A 129 2.96 3.38 4.90
C PHE A 129 2.27 3.03 6.22
N TYR A 130 2.96 2.34 7.13
CA TYR A 130 2.42 2.00 8.44
C TYR A 130 2.06 3.25 9.25
N ARG A 131 3.00 4.20 9.36
CA ARG A 131 2.76 5.48 10.03
C ARG A 131 1.61 6.25 9.41
N TRP A 132 1.59 6.34 8.09
CA TRP A 132 0.52 7.02 7.36
C TRP A 132 -0.85 6.35 7.57
N MET A 133 -0.93 5.02 7.62
CA MET A 133 -2.19 4.32 7.91
C MET A 133 -2.70 4.59 9.32
N ILE A 134 -1.79 4.73 10.29
CA ILE A 134 -2.13 5.14 11.66
C ILE A 134 -2.63 6.59 11.66
N ASP A 135 -1.88 7.52 11.06
CA ASP A 135 -2.20 8.94 10.99
C ASP A 135 -3.51 9.20 10.20
N SER A 136 -3.83 8.35 9.23
CA SER A 136 -5.06 8.41 8.43
C SER A 136 -6.28 7.79 9.11
N HIS A 137 -6.12 7.28 10.34
CA HIS A 137 -7.17 6.58 11.10
C HIS A 137 -7.85 5.46 10.31
N VAL A 138 -7.06 4.60 9.63
CA VAL A 138 -7.63 3.45 8.91
C VAL A 138 -8.38 2.51 9.87
N ALA A 139 -7.90 2.38 11.10
CA ALA A 139 -8.63 1.88 12.27
C ALA A 139 -7.89 2.36 13.54
N ASN A 140 -8.50 2.28 14.71
CA ASN A 140 -7.79 2.52 15.99
C ASN A 140 -6.64 1.51 16.21
N VAL A 141 -6.65 0.37 15.52
CA VAL A 141 -5.61 -0.66 15.53
C VAL A 141 -5.36 -1.16 14.11
N VAL A 142 -4.18 -0.84 13.56
CA VAL A 142 -3.64 -1.50 12.36
C VAL A 142 -2.87 -2.72 12.86
N THR A 143 -3.37 -3.91 12.57
CA THR A 143 -2.76 -5.13 13.12
C THR A 143 -1.58 -5.59 12.27
N ASP A 144 -0.39 -5.74 12.85
CA ASP A 144 0.80 -6.39 12.26
C ASP A 144 0.65 -7.92 12.12
N THR A 145 -0.58 -8.43 12.12
CA THR A 145 -0.87 -9.81 12.49
C THR A 145 -0.70 -10.76 11.30
N LEU A 146 0.54 -11.23 11.19
CA LEU A 146 1.02 -12.43 10.51
C LEU A 146 0.52 -13.75 11.13
N LEU A 147 -0.63 -13.77 11.80
CA LEU A 147 -1.05 -14.94 12.60
C LEU A 147 -2.30 -15.66 12.12
N PHE A 148 -2.87 -15.30 10.97
CA PHE A 148 -3.99 -16.05 10.39
C PHE A 148 -3.82 -16.21 8.87
N LEU A 149 -2.78 -16.95 8.49
CA LEU A 149 -2.89 -17.87 7.37
C LEU A 149 -3.83 -19.00 7.85
N GLU A 150 -5.13 -18.84 7.68
CA GLU A 150 -6.00 -20.01 7.56
C GLU A 150 -5.96 -20.47 6.09
N PRO A 151 -5.78 -21.78 5.85
CA PRO A 151 -5.62 -22.37 4.52
C PRO A 151 -6.85 -22.24 3.61
#